data_AF-A0A8B6FR77-F1
#
_entry.id   AF-A0A8B6FR77-F1
#
_cell.length_a   1.000
_cell.length_b   1.000
_cell.length_c   1.000
_cell.angle_alpha   90.00
_cell.angle_beta   90.00
_cell.angle_gamma   90.00
#
_symmetry.space_group_name_H-M   'P 1'
#
loop_
_entity.id
_entity.type
_entity.pdbx_description
1 polymer ?
#
loop_
_entity_poly.entity_id
_entity_poly.type
_entity_poly.pdbx_seq_one_letter_code
_entity_poly.pdbx_strand_id
1 'polypeptide(L)'
;MLNGRGDSSKDNFTYVSPIGKSVVDYMITPHASLKKFYDFEVKLVSDLLIDHNIEVHPNSRVPDHSVLQCSFDYSEYRNNTSPQVAKTPIYENNCVKSVRRKYDVTKIPNDIFKSERCVRCLDKVVDSLLDRHNIEQRINSIYETLLNAIHDEMDIVLDYKDLGQSTHKRKRRNTKPYWNNELRNLLREVNIAEKDYLRYQGDRRTKTKRREIFKIKRRQFDKRLRQEERKYTAQRLNRIKSINQGNPKEFWREISKLGPGKNIDKH
;
A
#
# COMPACT_ATOMS: atom_id res chain seq x y z
N MET A 1 -2.89 -6.73 -20.72
CA MET A 1 -3.97 -6.99 -19.75
C MET A 1 -4.25 -8.48 -19.82
N LEU A 2 -4.19 -9.17 -18.68
CA LEU A 2 -4.42 -10.61 -18.59
C LEU A 2 -5.76 -10.82 -17.88
N ASN A 3 -6.66 -11.57 -18.52
CA ASN A 3 -7.96 -11.96 -17.98
C ASN A 3 -8.21 -13.48 -18.11
N GLY A 4 -7.14 -14.25 -18.31
CA GLY A 4 -7.17 -15.71 -18.44
C GLY A 4 -7.60 -16.30 -19.76
N ARG A 5 -8.10 -15.47 -20.68
CA ARG A 5 -8.64 -15.87 -21.98
C ARG A 5 -7.61 -16.28 -23.02
N GLY A 6 -6.70 -17.17 -22.64
CA GLY A 6 -5.74 -17.83 -23.51
C GLY A 6 -6.02 -19.32 -23.72
N ASP A 7 -6.80 -19.95 -22.84
CA ASP A 7 -7.10 -21.38 -22.86
C ASP A 7 -8.54 -21.61 -22.39
N SER A 8 -9.38 -22.17 -23.27
CA SER A 8 -10.80 -22.42 -22.98
C SER A 8 -11.03 -23.36 -21.79
N SER A 9 -10.04 -24.20 -21.44
CA SER A 9 -10.13 -25.10 -20.29
C SER A 9 -9.81 -24.44 -18.95
N LYS A 10 -9.16 -23.27 -18.99
CA LYS A 10 -8.73 -22.49 -17.80
C LYS A 10 -9.50 -21.17 -17.65
N ASP A 11 -10.49 -20.99 -18.51
CA ASP A 11 -11.30 -19.80 -18.62
C ASP A 11 -12.55 -19.87 -17.73
N ASN A 12 -12.79 -18.81 -16.97
CA ASN A 12 -14.00 -18.67 -16.18
C ASN A 12 -14.37 -17.19 -15.99
N PHE A 13 -15.54 -16.96 -15.40
CA PHE A 13 -15.98 -15.62 -15.02
C PHE A 13 -15.25 -15.15 -13.76
N THR A 14 -14.86 -13.87 -13.72
CA THR A 14 -14.19 -13.31 -12.54
C THR A 14 -15.18 -12.85 -11.47
N TYR A 15 -16.44 -12.65 -11.87
CA TYR A 15 -17.55 -12.36 -10.99
C TYR A 15 -18.75 -13.26 -11.32
N VAL A 16 -19.28 -13.93 -10.30
CA VAL A 16 -20.43 -14.82 -10.37
C VAL A 16 -21.42 -14.49 -9.26
N SER A 17 -22.64 -14.14 -9.65
CA SER A 17 -23.74 -13.86 -8.75
C SER A 17 -25.01 -14.56 -9.21
N PRO A 18 -26.05 -14.68 -8.35
CA PRO A 18 -27.33 -15.23 -8.77
C PRO A 18 -28.00 -14.47 -9.93
N ILE A 19 -27.64 -13.19 -10.13
CA ILE A 19 -28.25 -12.29 -11.12
C ILE A 19 -27.49 -12.35 -12.47
N GLY A 20 -26.27 -12.88 -12.48
CA GLY A 20 -25.46 -12.96 -13.68
C GLY A 20 -23.97 -13.16 -13.42
N LYS A 21 -23.23 -13.32 -14.52
CA LYS A 21 -21.79 -13.56 -14.55
C LYS A 21 -21.09 -12.55 -15.44
N SER A 22 -19.91 -12.09 -15.03
CA SER A 22 -19.13 -11.10 -15.80
C SER A 22 -17.63 -11.25 -15.59
N VAL A 23 -16.85 -10.60 -16.46
CA VAL A 23 -15.39 -10.49 -16.35
C VAL A 23 -15.07 -9.03 -16.03
N VAL A 24 -14.76 -8.77 -14.77
CA VAL A 24 -14.56 -7.43 -14.22
C VAL A 24 -13.19 -7.26 -13.57
N ASP A 25 -12.47 -8.36 -13.32
CA ASP A 25 -11.16 -8.36 -12.67
C ASP A 25 -10.07 -8.71 -13.67
N TYR A 26 -8.94 -8.02 -13.57
CA TYR A 26 -7.85 -8.09 -14.55
C TYR A 26 -6.50 -8.00 -13.84
N MET A 27 -5.52 -8.75 -14.34
CA MET A 27 -4.12 -8.55 -13.99
C MET A 27 -3.46 -7.65 -15.04
N ILE A 28 -2.82 -6.57 -14.58
CA ILE A 28 -2.15 -5.60 -15.45
C ILE A 28 -0.64 -5.83 -15.37
N THR A 29 -0.02 -6.00 -16.53
CA THR A 29 1.43 -6.19 -16.69
C THR A 29 1.93 -5.36 -17.88
N PRO A 30 3.16 -4.84 -17.85
CA PRO A 30 3.79 -4.23 -19.02
C PRO A 30 3.77 -5.19 -20.21
N HIS A 31 3.54 -4.66 -21.42
CA HIS A 31 3.46 -5.48 -22.63
C HIS A 31 4.73 -6.33 -22.84
N ALA A 32 5.91 -5.75 -22.58
CA ALA A 32 7.19 -6.44 -22.68
C ALA A 32 7.32 -7.64 -21.73
N SER A 33 6.63 -7.62 -20.58
CA SER A 33 6.68 -8.69 -19.57
C SER A 33 5.57 -9.71 -19.74
N LEU A 34 4.68 -9.58 -20.73
CA LEU A 34 3.52 -10.45 -20.90
C LEU A 34 3.92 -11.92 -21.07
N LYS A 35 4.99 -12.19 -21.84
CA LYS A 35 5.52 -13.54 -22.10
C LYS A 35 6.06 -14.24 -20.85
N LYS A 36 6.28 -13.51 -19.76
CA LYS A 36 6.77 -14.05 -18.49
C LYS A 36 5.66 -14.61 -17.61
N PHE A 37 4.41 -14.30 -17.92
CA PHE A 37 3.25 -14.85 -17.23
C PHE A 37 2.72 -16.04 -18.02
N TYR A 38 2.60 -17.19 -17.37
CA TYR A 38 2.11 -18.43 -17.97
C TYR A 38 1.20 -19.17 -16.98
N ASP A 39 0.56 -20.25 -17.43
CA ASP A 39 -0.43 -21.01 -16.64
C ASP A 39 -1.50 -20.12 -15.98
N PHE A 40 -2.03 -19.16 -16.75
CA PHE A 40 -3.11 -18.35 -16.25
C PHE A 40 -4.39 -19.20 -16.14
N GLU A 41 -5.09 -19.08 -15.03
CA GLU A 41 -6.34 -19.78 -14.74
C GLU A 41 -7.28 -18.89 -13.90
N VAL A 42 -8.58 -19.00 -14.17
CA VAL A 42 -9.63 -18.39 -13.35
C VAL A 42 -10.39 -19.49 -12.60
N LYS A 43 -10.20 -19.56 -11.28
CA LYS A 43 -10.88 -20.56 -10.43
C LYS A 43 -12.05 -19.96 -9.69
N LEU A 44 -13.25 -20.53 -9.85
CA LEU A 44 -14.38 -20.14 -9.01
C LEU A 44 -14.10 -20.56 -7.57
N VAL A 45 -14.47 -19.71 -6.62
CA VAL A 45 -14.31 -20.05 -5.20
C VAL A 45 -15.21 -21.23 -4.83
N SER A 46 -16.37 -21.40 -5.48
CA SER A 46 -17.21 -22.59 -5.33
C SER A 46 -16.45 -23.88 -5.62
N ASP A 47 -15.69 -23.89 -6.72
CA ASP A 47 -14.99 -25.09 -7.21
C ASP A 47 -13.82 -25.39 -6.28
N LEU A 48 -13.08 -24.35 -5.85
CA LEU A 48 -12.01 -24.47 -4.86
C LEU A 48 -12.48 -25.04 -3.53
N LEU A 49 -13.67 -24.65 -3.06
CA LEU A 49 -14.23 -25.16 -1.81
C LEU A 49 -14.58 -26.65 -1.92
N ILE A 50 -15.11 -27.08 -3.07
CA ILE A 50 -15.39 -28.50 -3.35
C ILE A 50 -14.08 -29.28 -3.44
N ASP A 51 -13.10 -28.80 -4.21
CA ASP A 51 -11.83 -29.46 -4.44
C ASP A 51 -11.02 -29.68 -3.16
N HIS A 52 -11.13 -28.75 -2.20
CA HIS A 52 -10.41 -28.80 -0.92
C HIS A 52 -11.27 -29.31 0.25
N ASN A 53 -12.50 -29.75 -0.03
CA ASN A 53 -13.45 -30.23 0.98
C ASN A 53 -13.66 -29.23 2.15
N ILE A 54 -13.81 -27.95 1.81
CA ILE A 54 -13.98 -26.86 2.79
C ILE A 54 -15.47 -26.58 2.98
N GLU A 55 -15.97 -26.86 4.18
CA GLU A 55 -17.33 -26.50 4.56
C GLU A 55 -17.45 -25.00 4.88
N VAL A 56 -18.39 -24.33 4.21
CA VAL A 56 -18.68 -22.91 4.45
C VAL A 56 -19.56 -22.80 5.69
N HIS A 57 -19.09 -22.03 6.68
CA HIS A 57 -19.84 -21.76 7.89
C HIS A 57 -21.24 -21.18 7.56
N PRO A 58 -22.34 -21.57 8.24
CA PRO A 58 -23.72 -21.17 7.89
C PRO A 58 -23.98 -19.66 7.82
N ASN A 59 -23.20 -18.88 8.58
CA ASN A 59 -23.29 -17.41 8.59
C ASN A 59 -22.34 -16.70 7.60
N SER A 60 -21.62 -17.47 6.78
CA SER A 60 -20.69 -16.97 5.78
C SER A 60 -21.24 -17.20 4.38
N ARG A 61 -20.84 -16.34 3.44
CA ARG A 61 -21.18 -16.50 2.02
C ARG A 61 -19.91 -16.79 1.24
N VAL A 62 -20.03 -17.66 0.25
CA VAL A 62 -18.97 -17.86 -0.75
C VAL A 62 -18.74 -16.51 -1.44
N PRO A 63 -17.47 -16.05 -1.55
CA PRO A 63 -17.14 -14.88 -2.35
C PRO A 63 -17.71 -14.98 -3.77
N ASP A 64 -18.24 -13.86 -4.25
CA ASP A 64 -18.82 -13.68 -5.59
C ASP A 64 -17.75 -13.38 -6.65
N HIS A 65 -16.49 -13.18 -6.23
CA HIS A 65 -15.35 -13.04 -7.11
C HIS A 65 -14.48 -14.30 -7.14
N SER A 66 -13.99 -14.64 -8.32
CA SER A 66 -13.11 -15.77 -8.59
C SER A 66 -11.65 -15.45 -8.31
N VAL A 67 -10.83 -16.49 -8.17
CA VAL A 67 -9.38 -16.36 -7.99
C VAL A 67 -8.71 -16.33 -9.36
N LEU A 68 -7.97 -15.27 -9.62
CA LEU A 68 -7.05 -15.19 -10.77
C LEU A 68 -5.69 -15.75 -10.35
N GLN A 69 -5.27 -16.83 -10.99
CA GLN A 69 -4.01 -17.50 -10.72
C GLN A 69 -3.15 -17.48 -11.98
N CYS A 70 -1.84 -17.26 -11.82
CA CYS A 70 -0.85 -17.43 -12.89
C CYS A 70 0.53 -17.69 -12.30
N SER A 71 1.39 -18.32 -13.08
CA SER A 71 2.81 -18.46 -12.81
C SER A 71 3.59 -17.31 -13.46
N PHE A 72 4.69 -16.90 -12.83
CA PHE A 72 5.54 -15.82 -13.34
C PHE A 72 7.01 -16.22 -13.33
N ASP A 73 7.67 -16.10 -14.47
CA ASP A 73 9.12 -16.28 -14.56
C ASP A 73 9.88 -15.04 -14.06
N TYR A 74 10.61 -15.22 -12.96
CA TYR A 74 11.45 -14.20 -12.33
C TYR A 74 12.92 -14.29 -12.75
N SER A 75 13.29 -15.18 -13.69
CA SER A 75 14.68 -15.47 -14.09
C SER A 75 15.52 -14.23 -14.41
N GLU A 76 14.98 -13.30 -15.22
CA GLU A 76 15.65 -12.05 -15.58
C GLU A 76 15.82 -11.07 -14.40
N TYR A 77 14.96 -11.18 -13.37
CA TYR A 77 15.07 -10.37 -12.16
C TYR A 77 15.98 -11.01 -11.11
N ARG A 78 16.30 -12.31 -11.25
CA ARG A 78 17.24 -13.04 -10.40
C ARG A 78 18.68 -12.56 -10.56
N ASN A 79 19.01 -11.97 -11.71
CA ASN A 79 20.34 -11.39 -11.96
C ASN A 79 20.54 -10.00 -11.32
N ASN A 80 19.51 -9.45 -10.64
CA ASN A 80 19.60 -8.22 -9.86
C ASN A 80 19.52 -8.46 -8.34
N THR A 81 19.60 -9.70 -7.87
CA THR A 81 19.85 -9.98 -6.46
C THR A 81 21.34 -10.10 -6.19
N SER A 82 21.86 -9.10 -5.47
CA SER A 82 22.65 -9.22 -4.23
C SER A 82 23.70 -10.34 -4.19
N PRO A 83 24.97 -10.05 -3.85
CA PRO A 83 25.99 -11.09 -3.65
C PRO A 83 25.43 -12.18 -2.76
N GLN A 84 25.52 -13.42 -3.23
CA GLN A 84 25.11 -14.59 -2.49
C GLN A 84 25.89 -14.61 -1.17
N VAL A 85 25.17 -14.45 -0.06
CA VAL A 85 25.68 -14.87 1.25
C VAL A 85 25.80 -16.38 1.15
N ALA A 86 27.03 -16.84 0.90
CA ALA A 86 27.40 -18.22 1.09
C ALA A 86 26.92 -18.64 2.48
N LYS A 87 26.26 -19.81 2.55
CA LYS A 87 25.92 -20.47 3.81
C LYS A 87 27.20 -20.83 4.54
N THR A 88 27.77 -19.89 5.30
CA THR A 88 28.70 -20.19 6.38
C THR A 88 27.92 -20.68 7.59
N PRO A 89 28.46 -21.63 8.37
CA PRO A 89 27.75 -22.24 9.48
C PRO A 89 27.41 -21.17 10.52
N ILE A 90 26.22 -21.33 11.11
CA ILE A 90 25.69 -20.51 12.18
C ILE A 90 26.69 -20.55 13.34
N TYR A 91 27.50 -19.50 13.48
CA TYR A 91 28.01 -19.10 14.78
C TYR A 91 26.96 -18.17 15.38
N GLU A 92 26.27 -18.68 16.38
CA GLU A 92 25.43 -17.90 17.28
C GLU A 92 26.26 -16.76 17.87
N ASN A 93 26.08 -15.55 17.36
CA ASN A 93 26.50 -14.35 18.04
C ASN A 93 25.40 -13.30 17.86
N ASN A 94 24.58 -13.17 18.90
CA ASN A 94 23.71 -12.06 19.27
C ASN A 94 23.51 -10.97 18.19
N CYS A 95 22.71 -11.26 17.17
CA CYS A 95 22.26 -10.25 16.22
C CYS A 95 21.06 -9.50 16.81
N VAL A 96 21.33 -8.32 17.38
CA VAL A 96 20.31 -7.29 17.62
C VAL A 96 19.61 -7.06 16.27
N LYS A 97 18.30 -7.33 16.22
CA LYS A 97 17.47 -7.08 15.03
C LYS A 97 17.76 -5.66 14.51
N SER A 98 18.50 -5.56 13.40
CA SER A 98 18.72 -4.31 12.70
C SER A 98 17.36 -3.83 12.20
N VAL A 99 16.74 -2.94 12.98
CA VAL A 99 15.61 -2.15 12.53
C VAL A 99 16.19 -1.28 11.41
N ARG A 100 15.86 -1.57 10.15
CA ARG A 100 16.21 -0.70 9.02
C ARG A 100 15.51 0.65 9.19
N ARG A 101 16.10 1.54 9.98
CA ARG A 101 15.61 2.91 10.21
C ARG A 101 15.91 3.72 8.95
N LYS A 102 14.93 4.49 8.48
CA LYS A 102 15.14 5.44 7.36
C LYS A 102 15.49 6.79 7.94
N TYR A 103 16.59 7.40 7.52
CA TYR A 103 17.00 8.74 7.97
C TYR A 103 16.21 9.84 7.26
N ASP A 104 16.00 10.98 7.93
CA ASP A 104 15.48 12.18 7.30
C ASP A 104 16.58 12.98 6.58
N VAL A 105 16.84 12.59 5.33
CA VAL A 105 17.81 13.25 4.44
C VAL A 105 17.33 14.60 3.88
N THR A 106 16.20 15.15 4.32
CA THR A 106 15.71 16.45 3.82
C THR A 106 16.45 17.66 4.40
N LYS A 107 17.12 17.47 5.55
CA LYS A 107 17.93 18.50 6.21
C LYS A 107 19.25 17.88 6.66
N ILE A 108 20.15 17.62 5.72
CA ILE A 108 21.51 17.14 6.03
C ILE A 108 22.37 18.37 6.41
N PRO A 109 22.95 18.44 7.61
CA PRO A 109 23.91 19.48 7.95
C PRO A 109 25.14 19.41 7.03
N ASN A 110 25.64 20.55 6.56
CA ASN A 110 26.81 20.60 5.67
C ASN A 110 28.10 20.05 6.32
N ASP A 111 28.11 19.95 7.65
CA ASP A 111 29.24 19.51 8.45
C ASP A 111 29.08 18.09 9.01
N ILE A 112 28.11 17.32 8.52
CA ILE A 112 27.74 15.99 9.04
C ILE A 112 28.93 15.01 9.15
N PHE A 113 29.86 15.02 8.20
CA PHE A 113 31.04 14.13 8.21
C PHE A 113 32.32 14.84 8.67
N LYS A 114 32.20 16.01 9.31
CA LYS A 114 33.35 16.78 9.82
C LYS A 114 33.63 16.53 11.29
N SER A 115 32.90 15.62 11.94
CA SER A 115 33.22 15.26 13.33
C SER A 115 34.61 14.61 13.39
N GLU A 116 35.38 14.94 14.43
CA GLU A 116 36.73 14.40 14.62
C GLU A 116 36.74 12.87 14.64
N ARG A 117 35.66 12.25 15.15
CA ARG A 117 35.45 10.81 15.11
C ARG A 117 35.29 10.29 13.69
N CYS A 118 34.41 10.90 12.87
CA CYS A 118 34.19 10.49 11.49
C CYS A 118 35.46 10.62 10.65
N VAL A 119 36.15 11.77 10.77
CA VAL A 119 37.42 12.04 10.07
C VAL A 119 38.46 10.97 10.42
N ARG A 120 38.67 10.66 11.71
CA ARG A 120 39.61 9.61 12.13
C ARG A 120 39.23 8.21 11.63
N CYS A 121 37.94 7.91 11.49
CA CYS A 121 37.50 6.64 10.92
C CYS A 121 37.73 6.59 9.40
N LEU A 122 37.53 7.70 8.70
CA LEU A 122 37.81 7.82 7.27
C LEU A 122 39.31 7.77 6.97
N ASP A 123 40.15 8.39 7.80
CA ASP A 123 41.61 8.30 7.67
C ASP A 123 42.09 6.85 7.75
N LYS A 124 41.54 6.04 8.67
CA LYS A 124 41.83 4.60 8.76
C LYS A 124 41.38 3.83 7.52
N VAL A 125 40.26 4.21 6.90
CA VAL A 125 39.79 3.61 5.65
C VAL A 125 40.77 3.95 4.52
N VAL A 126 41.24 5.19 4.45
CA VAL A 126 42.24 5.64 3.47
C VAL A 126 43.56 4.90 3.67
N ASP A 127 44.07 4.80 4.89
CA ASP A 127 45.30 4.05 5.21
C ASP A 127 45.18 2.58 4.82
N SER A 128 44.01 1.98 5.06
CA SER A 128 43.74 0.58 4.70
C SER A 128 43.65 0.36 3.18
N LEU A 129 43.21 1.36 2.41
CA LEU A 129 43.17 1.33 0.94
C LEU A 129 44.55 1.53 0.31
N LEU A 130 45.42 2.29 0.98
CA LEU A 130 46.78 2.57 0.53
C LEU A 130 47.74 1.37 0.71
N ASP A 131 47.34 0.37 1.52
CA ASP A 131 48.08 -0.88 1.59
C ASP A 131 47.95 -1.67 0.28
N ARG A 132 49.09 -2.07 -0.29
CA ARG A 132 49.21 -2.63 -1.65
C ARG A 132 48.81 -4.11 -1.75
N HIS A 133 48.44 -4.74 -0.63
CA HIS A 133 47.93 -6.12 -0.58
C HIS A 133 46.41 -6.16 -0.36
N ASN A 134 45.68 -5.74 -1.38
CA ASN A 134 44.21 -5.76 -1.41
C ASN A 134 43.69 -7.08 -1.99
N ILE A 135 43.52 -8.08 -1.11
CA ILE A 135 42.71 -9.28 -1.37
C ILE A 135 41.23 -8.88 -1.28
N GLU A 136 40.36 -9.47 -2.11
CA GLU A 136 38.92 -9.18 -2.18
C GLU A 136 38.23 -9.15 -0.79
N GLN A 137 38.59 -10.07 0.10
CA GLN A 137 38.09 -10.12 1.48
C GLN A 137 38.42 -8.86 2.30
N ARG A 138 39.59 -8.26 2.04
CA ARG A 138 40.05 -7.05 2.70
C ARG A 138 39.32 -5.82 2.16
N ILE A 139 39.06 -5.77 0.85
CA ILE A 139 38.24 -4.71 0.23
C ILE A 139 36.83 -4.73 0.83
N ASN A 140 36.23 -5.90 0.98
CA ASN A 140 34.92 -6.05 1.62
C ASN A 140 34.95 -5.56 3.08
N SER A 141 35.99 -5.90 3.85
CA SER A 141 36.16 -5.42 5.23
C SER A 141 36.34 -3.89 5.31
N ILE A 142 37.08 -3.30 4.38
CA ILE A 142 37.24 -1.85 4.27
C ILE A 142 35.90 -1.18 3.96
N TYR A 143 35.12 -1.75 3.04
CA TYR A 143 33.80 -1.26 2.68
C TYR A 143 32.82 -1.32 3.86
N GLU A 144 32.78 -2.42 4.60
CA GLU A 144 31.96 -2.53 5.81
C GLU A 144 32.39 -1.53 6.89
N THR A 145 33.70 -1.28 7.03
CA THR A 145 34.23 -0.28 7.96
C THR A 145 33.78 1.13 7.58
N LEU A 146 33.81 1.46 6.29
CA LEU A 146 33.30 2.73 5.77
C LEU A 146 31.79 2.88 6.00
N LEU A 147 31.01 1.84 5.69
CA LEU A 147 29.56 1.86 5.89
C LEU A 147 29.20 2.06 7.36
N ASN A 148 29.88 1.35 8.28
CA ASN A 148 29.65 1.49 9.71
C ASN A 148 30.00 2.90 10.20
N ALA A 149 31.10 3.49 9.73
CA ALA A 149 31.46 4.87 10.07
C ALA A 149 30.42 5.89 9.59
N ILE A 150 29.86 5.69 8.38
CA ILE A 150 28.79 6.54 7.84
C ILE A 150 27.50 6.35 8.63
N HIS A 151 27.10 5.11 8.93
CA HIS A 151 25.87 4.81 9.64
C HIS A 151 25.90 5.29 11.10
N ASP A 152 27.02 5.12 11.79
CA ASP A 152 27.23 5.65 13.14
C ASP A 152 27.06 7.18 13.16
N GLU A 153 27.67 7.87 12.20
CA GLU A 153 27.57 9.33 12.11
C GLU A 153 26.14 9.79 11.77
N MET A 154 25.48 9.08 10.85
CA MET A 154 24.09 9.34 10.51
C MET A 154 23.14 9.06 11.69
N ASP A 155 23.41 8.03 12.50
CA ASP A 155 22.64 7.73 13.72
C ASP A 155 22.79 8.81 14.80
N ILE A 156 23.92 9.50 14.85
CA ILE A 156 24.20 10.58 15.81
C ILE A 156 23.59 11.90 15.33
N VAL A 157 23.72 12.21 14.04
CA VAL A 157 23.43 13.55 13.50
C VAL A 157 22.03 13.68 12.90
N LEU A 158 21.49 12.61 12.33
CA LEU A 158 20.20 12.67 11.62
C LEU A 158 19.07 12.09 12.46
N ASP A 159 17.96 12.82 12.49
CA ASP A 159 16.71 12.28 12.99
C ASP A 159 16.23 11.12 12.10
N TYR A 160 15.72 10.07 12.74
CA TYR A 160 15.05 9.01 12.02
C TYR A 160 13.71 9.52 11.48
N LYS A 161 13.38 9.15 10.24
CA LYS A 161 11.99 9.14 9.78
C LYS A 161 11.27 8.07 10.58
N ASP A 162 10.68 8.49 11.70
CA ASP A 162 9.71 7.68 12.42
C ASP A 162 8.68 7.15 11.42
N LEU A 163 8.78 5.86 11.11
CA LEU A 163 7.67 5.11 10.50
C LEU A 163 6.45 5.04 11.45
N GLY A 164 6.56 5.64 12.64
CA GLY A 164 5.54 5.73 13.68
C GLY A 164 4.65 6.97 13.65
N GLN A 165 4.86 7.96 12.78
CA GLN A 165 3.86 9.00 12.56
C GLN A 165 3.02 8.65 11.33
N SER A 166 1.89 7.99 11.61
CA SER A 166 0.70 7.91 10.77
C SER A 166 0.70 9.06 9.77
N THR A 167 0.91 8.71 8.50
CA THR A 167 0.94 9.62 7.37
C THR A 167 -0.06 10.75 7.57
N HIS A 168 0.43 11.97 7.85
CA HIS A 168 -0.36 13.19 7.79
C HIS A 168 -0.83 13.52 6.34
N LYS A 169 -0.77 12.56 5.42
CA LYS A 169 -1.46 12.54 4.12
C LYS A 169 -3.00 12.60 4.21
N ARG A 170 -3.60 12.78 5.40
CA ARG A 170 -5.03 13.12 5.57
C ARG A 170 -5.35 14.63 5.58
N LYS A 171 -4.41 15.51 5.23
CA LYS A 171 -4.67 16.95 5.09
C LYS A 171 -4.88 17.46 3.65
N ARG A 172 -5.01 16.58 2.66
CA ARG A 172 -5.80 16.88 1.46
C ARG A 172 -7.18 16.26 1.59
N ARG A 173 -7.96 16.76 2.56
CA ARG A 173 -9.42 16.68 2.44
C ARG A 173 -9.80 17.60 1.30
N ASN A 174 -9.65 17.11 0.06
CA ASN A 174 -10.61 17.48 -0.97
C ASN A 174 -11.92 16.94 -0.44
N THR A 175 -12.60 17.76 0.36
CA THR A 175 -13.91 17.46 0.92
C THR A 175 -14.75 17.13 -0.29
N LYS A 176 -15.03 15.83 -0.45
CA LYS A 176 -15.86 15.34 -1.53
C LYS A 176 -17.09 16.25 -1.62
N PRO A 177 -17.60 16.56 -2.80
CA PRO A 177 -18.61 17.62 -2.99
C PRO A 177 -19.90 17.41 -2.17
N TYR A 178 -20.13 16.20 -1.66
CA TYR A 178 -21.22 15.85 -0.73
C TYR A 178 -20.89 16.04 0.76
N TRP A 179 -19.72 16.62 1.09
CA TRP A 179 -19.24 16.78 2.46
C TRP A 179 -19.79 18.06 3.09
N ASN A 180 -20.81 17.90 3.93
CA ASN A 180 -21.52 19.01 4.58
C ASN A 180 -21.12 19.21 6.06
N ASN A 181 -21.67 20.24 6.71
CA ASN A 181 -21.39 20.55 8.11
C ASN A 181 -21.93 19.46 9.07
N GLU A 182 -22.99 18.78 8.70
CA GLU A 182 -23.56 17.68 9.47
C GLU A 182 -22.59 16.48 9.56
N LEU A 183 -22.00 16.09 8.44
CA LEU A 183 -20.97 15.04 8.40
C LEU A 183 -19.72 15.43 9.19
N ARG A 184 -19.35 16.73 9.21
CA ARG A 184 -18.25 17.22 10.06
C ARG A 184 -18.58 17.07 11.54
N ASN A 185 -19.79 17.40 11.94
CA ASN A 185 -20.23 17.29 13.34
C ASN A 185 -20.28 15.83 13.78
N LEU A 186 -20.89 14.95 12.98
CA LEU A 186 -20.91 13.51 13.26
C LEU A 186 -19.50 12.91 13.34
N LEU A 187 -18.59 13.30 12.43
CA LEU A 187 -17.20 12.84 12.50
C LEU A 187 -16.49 13.34 13.77
N ARG A 188 -16.77 14.57 14.22
CA ARG A 188 -16.24 15.09 15.48
C ARG A 188 -16.72 14.25 16.66
N GLU A 189 -18.01 13.91 16.71
CA GLU A 189 -18.58 13.05 17.74
C GLU A 189 -17.95 11.65 17.76
N VAL A 190 -17.72 11.05 16.57
CA VAL A 190 -17.02 9.76 16.45
C VAL A 190 -15.61 9.85 17.04
N ASN A 191 -14.85 10.90 16.69
CA ASN A 191 -13.48 11.07 17.18
C ASN A 191 -13.43 11.28 18.70
N ILE A 192 -14.42 11.99 19.28
CA ILE A 192 -14.52 12.17 20.73
C ILE A 192 -14.79 10.82 21.40
N ALA A 193 -15.80 10.08 20.93
CA ALA A 193 -16.14 8.77 21.48
C ALA A 193 -15.00 7.74 21.34
N GLU A 194 -14.24 7.79 20.24
CA GLU A 194 -13.07 6.94 20.02
C GLU A 194 -11.96 7.26 21.03
N LYS A 195 -11.63 8.54 21.21
CA LYS A 195 -10.65 8.97 22.21
C LYS A 195 -11.07 8.57 23.62
N ASP A 196 -12.33 8.75 23.96
CA ASP A 196 -12.88 8.41 25.27
C ASP A 196 -12.84 6.91 25.54
N TYR A 197 -13.01 6.07 24.52
CA TYR A 197 -12.86 4.63 24.63
C TYR A 197 -11.38 4.21 24.77
N LEU A 198 -10.50 4.74 23.93
CA LEU A 198 -9.08 4.36 23.89
C LEU A 198 -8.30 4.82 25.12
N ARG A 199 -8.60 6.01 25.64
CA ARG A 199 -7.92 6.58 26.81
C ARG A 199 -8.41 6.03 28.15
N TYR A 200 -9.54 5.30 28.16
CA TYR A 200 -10.12 4.81 29.40
C TYR A 200 -9.38 3.57 29.93
N GLN A 201 -8.86 3.69 31.16
CA GLN A 201 -8.09 2.67 31.88
C GLN A 201 -8.83 2.09 33.11
N GLY A 202 -10.11 2.43 33.32
CA GLY A 202 -10.90 1.93 34.45
C GLY A 202 -11.56 0.56 34.18
N ASP A 203 -12.71 0.32 34.79
CA ASP A 203 -13.35 -0.99 34.83
C ASP A 203 -13.79 -1.51 33.45
N ARG A 204 -13.74 -2.83 33.28
CA ARG A 204 -14.05 -3.50 32.01
C ARG A 204 -15.49 -3.24 31.54
N ARG A 205 -16.45 -3.09 32.46
CA ARG A 205 -17.87 -2.89 32.13
C ARG A 205 -18.08 -1.49 31.53
N THR A 206 -17.49 -0.46 32.12
CA THR A 206 -17.53 0.92 31.59
C THR A 206 -16.75 1.04 30.29
N LYS A 207 -15.60 0.37 30.16
CA LYS A 207 -14.86 0.32 28.89
C LYS A 207 -15.69 -0.30 27.76
N THR A 208 -16.46 -1.34 28.07
CA THR A 208 -17.37 -1.98 27.11
C THR A 208 -18.50 -1.04 26.72
N LYS A 209 -19.14 -0.35 27.68
CA LYS A 209 -20.16 0.67 27.38
C LYS A 209 -19.61 1.78 26.47
N ARG A 210 -18.42 2.30 26.74
CA ARG A 210 -17.74 3.32 25.91
C ARG A 210 -17.46 2.81 24.49
N ARG A 211 -17.05 1.54 24.35
CA ARG A 211 -16.88 0.89 23.04
C ARG A 211 -18.19 0.83 22.26
N GLU A 212 -19.31 0.50 22.92
CA GLU A 212 -20.62 0.46 22.27
C GLU A 212 -21.08 1.86 21.84
N ILE A 213 -20.86 2.88 22.67
CA ILE A 213 -21.13 4.29 22.30
C ILE A 213 -20.34 4.68 21.04
N PHE A 214 -19.03 4.36 20.99
CA PHE A 214 -18.21 4.60 19.81
C PHE A 214 -18.76 3.88 18.56
N LYS A 215 -19.14 2.60 18.67
CA LYS A 215 -19.73 1.85 17.55
C LYS A 215 -21.02 2.48 17.05
N ILE A 216 -21.90 2.92 17.94
CA ILE A 216 -23.17 3.59 17.60
C ILE A 216 -22.89 4.87 16.81
N LYS A 217 -22.02 5.74 17.34
CA LYS A 217 -21.65 7.00 16.68
C LYS A 217 -21.00 6.77 15.31
N ARG A 218 -20.13 5.76 15.21
CA ARG A 218 -19.50 5.38 13.94
C ARG A 218 -20.52 4.90 12.91
N ARG A 219 -21.45 4.01 13.30
CA ARG A 219 -22.53 3.54 12.42
C ARG A 219 -23.41 4.69 11.95
N GLN A 220 -23.73 5.65 12.82
CA GLN A 220 -24.53 6.83 12.48
C GLN A 220 -23.81 7.69 11.44
N PHE A 221 -22.52 7.96 11.62
CA PHE A 221 -21.69 8.66 10.64
C PHE A 221 -21.65 7.92 9.30
N ASP A 222 -21.34 6.63 9.29
CA ASP A 222 -21.23 5.83 8.06
C ASP A 222 -22.56 5.73 7.30
N LYS A 223 -23.69 5.67 8.02
CA LYS A 223 -25.03 5.71 7.43
C LYS A 223 -25.27 7.06 6.74
N ARG A 224 -25.01 8.17 7.44
CA ARG A 224 -25.22 9.52 6.90
C ARG A 224 -24.29 9.82 5.73
N LEU A 225 -23.03 9.39 5.80
CA LEU A 225 -22.05 9.54 4.74
C LEU A 225 -22.52 8.90 3.44
N ARG A 226 -22.99 7.65 3.52
CA ARG A 226 -23.54 6.92 2.37
C ARG A 226 -24.81 7.59 1.81
N GLN A 227 -25.66 8.13 2.67
CA GLN A 227 -26.86 8.85 2.23
C GLN A 227 -26.52 10.11 1.44
N GLU A 228 -25.61 10.95 1.94
CA GLU A 228 -25.19 12.18 1.25
C GLU A 228 -24.46 11.87 -0.06
N GLU A 229 -23.62 10.83 -0.09
CA GLU A 229 -22.96 10.38 -1.32
C GLU A 229 -23.96 9.91 -2.38
N ARG A 230 -24.97 9.12 -1.98
CA ARG A 230 -26.05 8.70 -2.88
C ARG A 230 -26.88 9.90 -3.36
N LYS A 231 -27.21 10.84 -2.47
CA LYS A 231 -27.97 12.04 -2.80
C LYS A 231 -27.22 12.89 -3.83
N TYR A 232 -25.94 13.13 -3.61
CA TYR A 232 -25.09 13.88 -4.55
C TYR A 232 -24.97 13.17 -5.89
N THR A 233 -24.75 11.85 -5.89
CA THR A 233 -24.69 11.07 -7.12
C THR A 233 -26.01 11.13 -7.89
N ALA A 234 -27.15 11.00 -7.23
CA ALA A 234 -28.47 11.11 -7.83
C ALA A 234 -28.73 12.51 -8.40
N GLN A 235 -28.41 13.58 -7.66
CA GLN A 235 -28.53 14.95 -8.13
C GLN A 235 -27.64 15.21 -9.36
N ARG A 236 -26.41 14.69 -9.35
CA ARG A 236 -25.49 14.82 -10.47
C ARG A 236 -25.99 14.07 -11.70
N LEU A 237 -26.52 12.86 -11.55
CA LEU A 237 -27.14 12.10 -12.63
C LEU A 237 -28.36 12.81 -13.21
N ASN A 238 -29.22 13.38 -12.37
CA ASN A 238 -30.38 14.15 -12.81
C ASN A 238 -29.96 15.41 -13.58
N ARG A 239 -28.91 16.11 -13.12
CA ARG A 239 -28.33 17.25 -13.84
C ARG A 239 -27.79 16.85 -15.21
N ILE A 240 -27.10 15.71 -15.31
CA ILE A 240 -26.60 15.21 -16.59
C ILE A 240 -27.78 14.85 -17.53
N LYS A 241 -28.82 14.19 -17.01
CA LYS A 241 -30.04 13.87 -17.75
C LYS A 241 -30.76 15.12 -18.25
N SER A 242 -30.87 16.17 -17.44
CA SER A 242 -31.50 17.43 -17.85
C SER A 242 -30.69 18.18 -18.91
N ILE A 243 -29.35 18.16 -18.83
CA ILE A 243 -28.47 18.76 -19.85
C ILE A 243 -28.60 18.01 -21.18
N ASN A 244 -28.74 16.69 -21.16
CA ASN A 244 -28.95 15.88 -22.37
C ASN A 244 -30.21 16.29 -23.15
N GLN A 245 -31.25 16.76 -22.47
CA GLN A 245 -32.52 17.14 -23.09
C GLN A 245 -32.50 18.54 -23.73
N GLY A 246 -31.54 19.41 -23.37
CA GLY A 246 -31.51 20.80 -23.82
C GLY A 246 -30.26 21.22 -24.62
N ASN A 247 -29.11 20.55 -24.43
CA ASN A 247 -27.88 20.89 -25.14
C ASN A 247 -26.90 19.71 -25.23
N PRO A 248 -26.90 18.96 -26.36
CA PRO A 248 -26.03 17.81 -26.56
C PRO A 248 -24.53 18.11 -26.44
N LYS A 249 -24.07 19.31 -26.81
CA LYS A 249 -22.65 19.70 -26.70
C LYS A 249 -22.19 19.82 -25.24
N GLU A 250 -23.05 20.33 -24.37
CA GLU A 250 -22.75 20.49 -22.95
C GLU A 250 -22.79 19.16 -22.19
N PHE A 251 -23.66 18.24 -22.63
CA PHE A 251 -23.70 16.86 -22.15
C PHE A 251 -22.37 16.14 -22.38
N TRP A 252 -21.85 16.14 -23.62
CA TRP A 252 -20.57 15.48 -23.94
C TRP A 252 -19.39 16.12 -23.19
N ARG A 253 -19.44 17.44 -22.92
CA ARG A 253 -18.44 18.12 -22.10
C ARG A 253 -18.44 17.64 -20.65
N GLU A 254 -19.59 17.44 -20.02
CA GLU A 254 -19.68 16.90 -18.65
C GLU A 254 -19.32 15.41 -18.57
N ILE A 255 -19.68 14.61 -19.59
CA ILE A 255 -19.27 13.21 -19.70
C ILE A 255 -17.76 13.07 -19.89
N SER A 256 -17.11 13.96 -20.67
CA SER A 256 -15.66 13.93 -20.88
C SER A 256 -14.85 14.12 -19.60
N LYS A 257 -15.41 14.79 -18.58
CA LYS A 257 -14.82 14.98 -17.25
C LYS A 257 -14.94 13.74 -16.35
N LEU A 258 -15.68 12.71 -16.78
CA LEU A 258 -15.86 11.44 -16.06
C LEU A 258 -14.90 10.34 -16.51
N GLY A 259 -14.24 10.49 -17.67
CA GLY A 259 -13.21 9.56 -18.14
C GLY A 259 -11.85 9.78 -17.44
N PRO A 260 -10.89 8.85 -17.58
CA PRO A 260 -9.51 9.06 -17.12
C PRO A 260 -9.01 10.35 -17.76
N GLY A 261 -8.66 11.33 -16.92
CA GLY A 261 -8.36 12.69 -17.34
C GLY A 261 -7.32 12.68 -18.46
N LYS A 262 -7.65 13.30 -19.59
CA LYS A 262 -6.66 13.61 -20.62
C LYS A 262 -5.63 14.54 -19.97
N ASN A 263 -4.46 14.00 -19.63
CA ASN A 263 -3.25 14.80 -19.59
C ASN A 263 -3.06 15.29 -21.01
N ILE A 264 -3.45 16.55 -21.25
CA ILE A 264 -3.06 17.27 -22.44
C ILE A 264 -1.62 17.67 -22.16
N ASP A 265 -0.69 16.82 -22.58
CA ASP A 265 0.70 17.23 -22.77
C ASP A 265 0.68 18.34 -23.83
N LYS A 266 1.01 19.55 -23.39
CA LYS A 266 1.23 20.68 -24.27
C LYS A 266 2.64 20.51 -24.86
N HIS A 267 2.70 20.36 -26.18
CA HIS A 267 3.89 20.64 -26.97
C HIS A 267 4.19 22.14 -26.96
#